data_AF-A0A4Q0Y9D4-F1
#
_entry.id   AF-A0A4Q0Y9D4-F1
#
_cell.length_a   1.000
_cell.length_b   1.000
_cell.length_c   1.000
_cell.angle_alpha   90.00
_cell.angle_beta   90.00
_cell.angle_gamma   90.00
#
_symmetry.space_group_name_H-M   'P 1'
#
loop_
_entity.id
_entity.type
_entity.pdbx_description
1 polymer ?
#
loop_
_entity_poly.entity_id
_entity_poly.type
_entity_poly.pdbx_seq_one_letter_code
_entity_poly.pdbx_strand_id
1 'polypeptide(L)' 'MNTIEVTSPYDDSVVGNVPFSTMEEVEAALDLAYEKFQDRKNWLPKHKRIEVLENLVKI' A
#
# COMPACT_ATOMS: atom_id res chain seq x y z
N MET A 1 -0.43 6.86 20.02
CA MET A 1 -0.11 6.42 18.63
C MET A 1 1.18 7.10 18.25
N ASN A 2 2.20 6.32 17.86
CA ASN A 2 3.49 6.89 17.47
C ASN A 2 3.40 7.29 15.98
N THR A 3 3.88 8.48 15.63
CA THR A 3 3.89 9.00 14.25
C THR A 3 5.30 9.44 13.88
N ILE A 4 5.64 9.38 12.59
CA ILE A 4 6.87 9.96 12.05
C ILE A 4 6.54 11.28 11.34
N GLU A 5 7.28 12.32 11.68
CA GLU A 5 7.23 13.60 10.96
C GLU A 5 7.94 13.42 9.61
N VAL A 6 7.30 13.89 8.54
CA VAL A 6 7.86 13.88 7.19
C VAL A 6 8.28 15.31 6.83
N THR A 7 9.52 15.48 6.40
CA THR A 7 10.09 16.77 6.00
C THR A 7 10.43 16.81 4.51
N SER A 8 10.37 18.00 3.93
CA SER A 8 10.79 18.32 2.57
C SER A 8 12.32 18.33 2.49
N PRO A 9 12.95 17.57 1.58
CA PRO A 9 14.42 17.59 1.45
C PRO A 9 14.95 18.88 0.77
N TYR A 10 14.06 19.76 0.30
CA TYR A 10 14.44 21.04 -0.32
C TYR A 10 14.77 22.11 0.71
N ASP A 11 14.03 22.15 1.82
CA ASP A 11 14.06 23.23 2.81
C ASP A 11 13.80 22.79 4.26
N ASP A 12 13.81 21.47 4.53
CA ASP A 12 13.51 20.85 5.82
C ASP A 12 12.14 21.20 6.41
N SER A 13 11.24 21.77 5.61
CA SER A 13 9.88 22.10 6.06
C SER A 13 9.06 20.85 6.34
N VAL A 14 8.23 20.88 7.38
CA VAL A 14 7.34 19.76 7.72
C VAL A 14 6.20 19.69 6.71
N VAL A 15 6.05 18.54 6.04
CA VAL A 15 4.98 18.29 5.07
C VAL A 15 3.83 17.47 5.65
N GLY A 16 4.05 16.79 6.79
CA GLY A 16 2.99 16.06 7.48
C GLY A 16 3.51 15.06 8.50
N ASN A 17 2.59 14.24 9.03
CA ASN A 17 2.89 13.16 9.95
C ASN A 17 2.24 11.87 9.47
N VAL A 18 2.94 10.74 9.59
CA VAL A 18 2.45 9.41 9.21
C VAL A 18 2.46 8.50 10.43
N PRO A 19 1.36 7.79 10.76
CA PRO A 19 1.35 6.85 11.87
C PRO A 19 2.23 5.62 11.59
N PHE A 20 2.90 5.12 12.61
CA PHE A 20 3.51 3.79 12.54
C PHE A 20 2.42 2.73 12.61
N SER A 21 2.54 1.70 11.78
CA SER A 21 1.72 0.49 11.90
C SER A 21 2.10 -0.30 13.14
N THR A 22 1.12 -0.96 13.76
CA THR A 22 1.37 -1.92 14.83
C THR A 22 1.88 -3.26 14.28
N MET A 23 2.39 -4.13 15.16
CA MET A 23 2.80 -5.48 14.76
C MET A 23 1.62 -6.26 14.17
N GLU A 24 0.45 -6.17 14.81
CA GLU A 24 -0.77 -6.83 14.39
C GLU A 24 -1.26 -6.34 13.02
N GLU A 25 -1.15 -5.04 12.73
CA GLU A 25 -1.50 -4.47 11.42
C GLU A 25 -0.55 -4.96 10.32
N VAL A 26 0.76 -5.08 10.63
CA VAL A 26 1.75 -5.61 9.69
C VAL A 26 1.50 -7.09 9.41
N GLU A 27 1.25 -7.90 10.45
CA GLU A 27 0.91 -9.32 10.31
C GLU A 27 -0.36 -9.52 9.48
N ALA A 28 -1.43 -8.75 9.77
CA ALA A 28 -2.67 -8.81 9.01
C ALA A 28 -2.48 -8.46 7.52
N ALA A 29 -1.61 -7.50 7.20
CA ALA A 29 -1.30 -7.14 5.82
C ALA A 29 -0.54 -8.27 5.09
N LEU A 30 0.40 -8.93 5.78
CA LEU A 30 1.14 -10.07 5.23
C LEU A 30 0.24 -11.28 5.00
N ASP A 31 -0.62 -11.59 5.97
CA ASP A 31 -1.60 -12.68 5.87
C ASP A 31 -2.56 -12.46 4.70
N LEU A 32 -3.08 -11.23 4.57
CA LEU A 32 -3.94 -10.86 3.44
C LEU A 32 -3.22 -11.05 2.11
N ALA A 33 -1.97 -10.58 1.99
CA ALA A 33 -1.18 -10.72 0.77
C ALA A 33 -0.96 -12.20 0.42
N TYR A 34 -0.62 -13.02 1.41
CA TYR A 34 -0.41 -14.46 1.23
C TYR A 34 -1.70 -15.19 0.83
N GLU A 35 -2.81 -14.92 1.52
CA GLU A 35 -4.12 -15.50 1.21
C GLU A 35 -4.52 -15.22 -0.26
N LYS A 36 -4.43 -13.96 -0.70
CA LYS A 36 -4.78 -13.58 -2.07
C LYS A 36 -3.84 -14.17 -3.12
N PHE A 37 -2.57 -14.36 -2.78
CA PHE A 37 -1.64 -15.06 -3.66
C PHE A 37 -1.97 -16.55 -3.79
N GLN A 38 -2.36 -17.22 -2.71
CA GLN A 38 -2.72 -18.64 -2.74
C GLN A 38 -4.06 -18.90 -3.43
N ASP A 39 -5.01 -17.95 -3.38
CA ASP A 39 -6.31 -18.05 -4.05
C ASP A 39 -6.24 -17.82 -5.58
N ARG A 40 -5.49 -18.68 -6.26
CA ARG A 40 -5.25 -18.60 -7.71
C ARG A 40 -6.52 -18.72 -8.54
N LYS A 41 -7.55 -19.37 -8.01
CA LYS A 41 -8.84 -19.53 -8.69
C LYS A 41 -9.52 -18.17 -8.92
N ASN A 42 -9.38 -17.26 -7.96
CA ASN A 42 -10.00 -15.93 -8.01
C ASN A 42 -9.04 -14.84 -8.49
N TRP A 43 -7.88 -15.23 -9.02
CA TRP A 43 -6.97 -14.27 -9.63
C TRP A 43 -7.62 -13.57 -10.81
N LEU A 44 -7.47 -12.25 -10.86
CA LEU A 44 -7.85 -11.48 -12.04
C LEU A 44 -7.12 -12.03 -13.28
N PRO A 45 -7.83 -12.25 -14.40
CA PRO A 45 -7.20 -12.51 -15.69
C PRO A 45 -6.21 -11.39 -16.03
N LYS A 46 -5.16 -11.71 -16.80
CA LYS A 46 -4.07 -10.77 -17.10
C LYS A 46 -4.56 -9.42 -17.61
N HIS A 47 -5.51 -9.41 -18.55
CA HIS A 47 -6.06 -8.18 -19.12
C HIS A 47 -6.77 -7.30 -18.09
N LYS A 48 -7.44 -7.88 -17.09
CA LYS A 48 -8.07 -7.14 -15.99
C LYS A 48 -7.05 -6.51 -15.06
N ARG A 49 -5.87 -7.12 -14.88
CA ARG A 49 -4.76 -6.49 -14.12
C ARG A 49 -4.22 -5.27 -14.85
N ILE A 50 -4.08 -5.36 -16.18
CA ILE A 50 -3.66 -4.22 -17.00
C ILE A 50 -4.69 -3.09 -16.93
N GLU A 51 -5.98 -3.39 -17.04
CA GLU A 51 -7.06 -2.41 -16.89
C GLU A 51 -6.99 -1.64 -15.56
N VAL A 52 -6.69 -2.33 -14.45
CA VAL A 52 -6.47 -1.68 -13.14
C VAL A 52 -5.28 -0.72 -13.18
N LEU A 53 -4.16 -1.12 -13.79
CA LEU A 53 -2.97 -0.28 -13.92
C LEU A 53 -3.21 0.92 -14.85
N GLU A 54 -3.93 0.73 -15.96
CA GLU A 54 -4.32 1.81 -16.87
C GLU A 54 -5.23 2.82 -16.16
N ASN A 55 -6.19 2.34 -15.35
CA ASN A 55 -7.07 3.21 -14.58
C ASN A 55 -6.33 3.99 -13.49
N LEU A 56 -5.31 3.40 -12.86
CA LEU A 56 -4.47 4.09 -11.87
C LEU A 56 -3.73 5.31 -12.47
N VAL A 57 -3.35 5.22 -13.75
CA VAL A 57 -2.61 6.28 -14.45
C VAL A 57 -3.53 7.39 -14.98
N LYS A 58 -4.84 7.17 -15.06
CA LYS A 58 -5.79 8.21 -15.48
C LYS A 58 -5.88 9.28 -14.38
N ILE A 59 -5.10 10.35 -14.58
CA ILE A 59 -5.17 11.62 -13.84
C ILE A 59 -6.19 12.52 -14.53
#